data_AF-A0A5C8TB32-F1
#
_entry.id   AF-A0A5C8TB32-F1
#
_cell.length_a   1.000
_cell.length_b   1.000
_cell.length_c   1.000
_cell.angle_alpha   90.00
_cell.angle_beta   90.00
_cell.angle_gamma   90.00
#
_symmetry.space_group_name_H-M   'P 1'
#
loop_
_entity.id
_entity.type
_entity.pdbx_description
1 polymer ?
#
loop_
_entity_poly.entity_id
_entity_poly.type
_entity_poly.pdbx_seq_one_letter_code
_entity_poly.pdbx_strand_id
1 'polypeptide(L)'
;MTDTAPSIPPLLPAGTPGIPVTLVAKAGWSATEAGLAASQRTYAAATGFTAKAGQLALLPAADGSIARVLFGLGATDEAGHDRLSAGKLPGLLPPGAYALAQVAGD
;
A
#
# COMPACT_ATOMS: atom_id res chain seq x y z
N MET A 1 -35.58 -12.06 6.40
CA MET A 1 -34.16 -12.43 6.57
C MET A 1 -33.40 -11.81 5.41
N THR A 2 -32.89 -10.59 5.59
CA THR A 2 -32.11 -9.90 4.56
C THR A 2 -30.71 -10.50 4.54
N ASP A 3 -30.43 -11.22 3.46
CA ASP A 3 -29.11 -11.69 3.08
C ASP A 3 -28.28 -10.46 2.67
N THR A 4 -27.56 -9.87 3.63
CA THR A 4 -26.52 -8.88 3.34
C THR A 4 -25.31 -9.65 2.84
N ALA A 5 -25.34 -10.03 1.56
CA ALA A 5 -24.14 -10.50 0.88
C ALA A 5 -23.06 -9.41 1.02
N PRO A 6 -21.80 -9.75 1.33
CA PRO A 6 -20.73 -8.77 1.34
C PRO A 6 -20.58 -8.24 -0.09
N SER A 7 -21.06 -7.02 -0.32
CA SER A 7 -20.92 -6.34 -1.61
C SER A 7 -19.44 -6.03 -1.80
N ILE A 8 -18.74 -6.93 -2.49
CA ILE A 8 -17.37 -6.70 -2.92
C ILE A 8 -17.46 -5.57 -3.95
N PRO A 9 -16.90 -4.37 -3.68
CA PRO A 9 -16.97 -3.28 -4.64
C PRO A 9 -16.32 -3.74 -5.96
N PRO A 10 -16.93 -3.45 -7.11
CA PRO A 10 -16.39 -3.87 -8.39
C PRO A 10 -15.00 -3.27 -8.59
N LEU A 11 -14.11 -4.03 -9.25
CA LEU A 11 -12.84 -3.48 -9.71
C LEU A 11 -13.13 -2.28 -10.62
N LEU A 12 -12.45 -1.17 -10.36
CA LEU A 12 -12.60 0.04 -11.17
C LEU A 12 -12.08 -0.20 -12.60
N PRO A 13 -12.64 0.47 -13.61
CA PRO A 13 -12.14 0.42 -14.97
C PRO A 13 -10.64 0.74 -15.03
N ALA A 14 -9.91 0.04 -15.91
CA ALA A 14 -8.51 0.32 -16.16
C ALA A 14 -8.31 1.79 -16.56
N GLY A 15 -7.32 2.46 -15.95
CA GLY A 15 -7.06 3.89 -16.16
C GLY A 15 -7.83 4.84 -15.24
N THR A 16 -8.66 4.31 -14.32
CA THR A 16 -9.28 5.14 -13.27
C THR A 16 -8.19 5.66 -12.33
N PRO A 17 -8.06 6.99 -12.13
CA PRO A 17 -7.10 7.54 -11.17
C PRO A 17 -7.48 7.10 -9.76
N GLY A 18 -6.64 6.27 -9.16
CA GLY A 18 -6.77 5.80 -7.78
C GLY A 18 -5.55 6.17 -6.96
N ILE A 19 -5.69 6.15 -5.64
CA ILE A 19 -4.59 6.36 -4.72
C ILE A 19 -3.56 5.24 -4.95
N PRO A 20 -2.31 5.57 -5.30
CA PRO A 20 -1.31 4.57 -5.61
C PRO A 20 -0.94 3.79 -4.35
N VAL A 21 -0.96 2.46 -4.45
CA VAL A 21 -0.52 1.52 -3.41
C VAL A 21 0.80 0.91 -3.84
N THR A 22 1.89 1.25 -3.15
CA THR A 22 3.22 0.73 -3.43
C THR A 22 3.53 -0.42 -2.48
N LEU A 23 3.84 -1.58 -3.05
CA LEU A 23 4.35 -2.72 -2.29
C LEU A 23 5.85 -2.52 -2.06
N VAL A 24 6.31 -2.61 -0.81
CA VAL A 24 7.68 -2.33 -0.43
C VAL A 24 8.26 -3.54 0.31
N ALA A 25 9.30 -4.14 -0.25
CA ALA A 25 10.09 -5.15 0.44
C ALA A 25 10.99 -4.49 1.50
N LYS A 26 11.32 -5.21 2.57
CA LYS A 26 12.22 -4.72 3.63
C LYS A 26 13.57 -4.24 3.07
N ALA A 27 14.12 -4.95 2.07
CA ALA A 27 15.36 -4.57 1.40
C ALA A 27 15.22 -3.30 0.53
N GLY A 28 14.03 -3.06 -0.06
CA GLY A 28 13.75 -1.92 -0.93
C GLY A 28 13.25 -0.67 -0.20
N TRP A 29 13.10 -0.71 1.13
CA TRP A 29 12.56 0.41 1.90
C TRP A 29 13.41 1.67 1.75
N SER A 30 14.73 1.56 1.91
CA SER A 30 15.62 2.73 1.83
C SER A 30 15.58 3.43 0.47
N ALA A 31 15.50 2.66 -0.63
CA ALA A 31 15.35 3.21 -1.98
C ALA A 31 13.98 3.86 -2.18
N THR A 32 12.91 3.25 -1.65
CA THR A 32 11.56 3.81 -1.70
C THR A 32 11.50 5.11 -0.92
N GLU A 33 12.03 5.12 0.30
CA GLU A 33 12.09 6.28 1.19
C GLU A 33 12.82 7.45 0.52
N ALA A 34 13.94 7.21 -0.15
CA ALA A 34 14.67 8.23 -0.89
C ALA A 34 13.81 8.92 -1.98
N GLY A 35 12.93 8.16 -2.64
CA GLY A 35 12.00 8.67 -3.66
C GLY A 35 10.76 9.40 -3.12
N LEU A 36 10.45 9.29 -1.82
CA LEU A 36 9.29 9.96 -1.21
C LEU A 36 9.56 11.45 -0.97
N ALA A 37 8.50 12.26 -0.94
CA ALA A 37 8.60 13.65 -0.49
C ALA A 37 8.99 13.73 0.99
N ALA A 38 9.62 14.83 1.41
CA ALA A 38 10.08 15.00 2.80
C ALA A 38 8.96 14.76 3.84
N SER A 39 7.78 15.35 3.63
CA SER A 39 6.61 15.17 4.51
C SER A 39 6.14 13.72 4.59
N GLN A 40 6.26 12.97 3.48
CA GLN A 40 5.89 11.56 3.42
C GLN A 40 6.89 10.68 4.17
N ARG A 41 8.20 10.96 4.05
CA ARG A 41 9.24 10.26 4.83
C ARG A 41 9.05 10.49 6.32
N THR A 42 8.87 11.75 6.73
CA THR A 42 8.63 12.09 8.14
C THR A 42 7.38 11.40 8.67
N TYR A 43 6.30 11.33 7.88
CA TYR A 43 5.09 10.62 8.28
C TYR A 43 5.31 9.10 8.37
N ALA A 44 6.03 8.51 7.42
CA ALA A 44 6.39 7.08 7.46
C ALA A 44 7.24 6.76 8.71
N ALA A 45 8.19 7.62 9.05
CA ALA A 45 9.00 7.48 10.27
C ALA A 45 8.14 7.67 11.53
N ALA A 46 7.26 8.67 11.56
CA ALA A 46 6.36 8.94 12.69
C ALA A 46 5.36 7.80 12.93
N THR A 47 4.94 7.11 11.87
CA THR A 47 4.08 5.92 11.95
C THR A 47 4.86 4.63 12.21
N GLY A 48 6.19 4.68 12.27
CA GLY A 48 7.05 3.52 12.49
C GLY A 48 7.04 2.52 11.33
N PHE A 49 6.83 3.00 10.10
CA PHE A 49 6.84 2.14 8.92
C PHE A 49 8.23 1.59 8.64
N THR A 50 8.36 0.26 8.57
CA THR A 50 9.64 -0.45 8.34
C THR A 50 9.56 -1.47 7.21
N ALA A 51 8.52 -1.38 6.39
CA ALA A 51 8.20 -2.36 5.34
C ALA A 51 8.07 -3.81 5.89
N LYS A 52 7.62 -3.97 7.13
CA LYS A 52 7.32 -5.29 7.72
C LYS A 52 6.14 -5.93 7.00
N ALA A 53 6.15 -7.26 6.85
CA ALA A 53 5.08 -8.01 6.20
C ALA A 53 3.71 -7.67 6.81
N GLY A 54 2.78 -7.20 5.97
CA GLY A 54 1.43 -6.80 6.37
C GLY A 54 1.32 -5.42 7.01
N GLN A 55 2.43 -4.67 7.10
CA GLN A 55 2.41 -3.30 7.62
C GLN A 55 1.85 -2.35 6.55
N LEU A 56 0.97 -1.45 6.96
CA LEU A 56 0.37 -0.43 6.09
C LEU A 56 0.79 0.97 6.58
N ALA A 57 1.15 1.86 5.66
CA ALA A 57 1.31 3.28 5.95
C ALA A 57 0.55 4.12 4.92
N LEU A 58 -0.39 4.92 5.39
CA LEU A 58 -1.15 5.86 4.57
C LEU A 58 -0.42 7.20 4.60
N LEU A 59 0.21 7.58 3.49
CA LEU A 59 0.96 8.82 3.40
C LEU A 59 0.03 9.97 3.02
N PRO A 60 -0.05 11.03 3.85
CA PRO A 60 -0.89 12.18 3.54
C PRO A 60 -0.30 13.03 2.41
N ALA A 61 -1.18 13.68 1.65
CA ALA A 61 -0.88 14.77 0.74
C ALA A 61 -0.88 16.10 1.50
N ALA A 62 -0.43 17.17 0.83
CA ALA A 62 -0.38 18.52 1.42
C ALA A 62 -1.77 19.08 1.78
N ASP A 63 -2.83 18.57 1.15
CA ASP A 63 -4.23 18.91 1.42
C ASP A 63 -4.88 18.05 2.53
N GLY A 64 -4.12 17.11 3.12
CA GLY A 64 -4.62 16.18 4.14
C GLY A 64 -5.34 14.95 3.58
N SER A 65 -5.47 14.81 2.26
CA SER A 65 -5.95 13.59 1.61
C SER A 65 -4.89 12.49 1.62
N ILE A 66 -5.25 11.26 1.22
CA ILE A 66 -4.27 10.17 1.11
C ILE A 66 -3.55 10.30 -0.23
N ALA A 67 -2.26 10.66 -0.21
CA ALA A 67 -1.43 10.76 -1.42
C ALA A 67 -1.06 9.39 -1.99
N ARG A 68 -0.71 8.46 -1.11
CA ARG A 68 -0.14 7.15 -1.44
C ARG A 68 -0.29 6.22 -0.25
N VAL A 69 -0.41 4.93 -0.52
CA VAL A 69 -0.31 3.89 0.49
C VAL A 69 0.95 3.07 0.28
N LEU A 70 1.66 2.77 1.35
CA LEU A 70 2.76 1.82 1.35
C LEU A 70 2.30 0.54 2.04
N PHE A 71 2.63 -0.61 1.44
CA PHE A 71 2.38 -1.92 2.01
C PHE A 71 3.68 -2.69 2.14
N GLY A 72 4.04 -3.05 3.36
CA GLY A 72 5.25 -3.81 3.65
C GLY A 72 5.07 -5.28 3.27
N LEU A 73 5.95 -5.78 2.41
CA LEU A 73 6.05 -7.20 2.03
C LEU A 73 6.97 -7.99 2.96
N GLY A 74 7.77 -7.32 3.81
CA GLY A 74 8.77 -7.98 4.63
C GLY A 74 9.95 -8.50 3.82
N ALA A 75 10.56 -9.60 4.27
CA ALA A 75 11.63 -10.28 3.55
C ALA A 75 11.05 -11.09 2.40
N THR A 76 11.26 -10.63 1.17
CA THR A 76 10.77 -11.29 -0.05
C THR A 76 11.68 -12.42 -0.54
N ASP A 77 12.88 -12.53 0.03
CA ASP A 77 13.91 -13.52 -0.34
C ASP A 77 13.74 -14.87 0.38
N GLU A 78 12.88 -14.93 1.41
CA GLU A 78 12.63 -16.16 2.17
C GLU A 78 11.73 -17.12 1.39
N ALA A 79 12.04 -18.41 1.41
CA ALA A 79 11.28 -19.45 0.71
C ALA A 79 9.80 -19.55 1.14
N GLY A 80 9.46 -19.02 2.32
CA GLY A 80 8.09 -18.93 2.85
C GLY A 80 7.39 -17.59 2.58
N HIS A 81 7.94 -16.72 1.73
CA HIS A 81 7.35 -15.42 1.43
C HIS A 81 5.97 -15.57 0.76
N ASP A 82 4.95 -15.06 1.43
CA ASP A 82 3.59 -15.04 0.92
C ASP A 82 3.44 -13.97 -0.16
N ARG A 83 3.61 -14.38 -1.42
CA ARG A 83 3.42 -13.54 -2.62
C ARG A 83 2.00 -12.98 -2.72
N LEU A 84 1.02 -13.60 -2.06
CA LEU A 84 -0.37 -13.18 -2.03
C LEU A 84 -0.70 -12.29 -0.82
N SER A 85 0.32 -11.83 -0.07
CA SER A 85 0.13 -10.90 1.05
C SER A 85 -0.65 -9.64 0.66
N ALA A 86 -0.53 -9.18 -0.59
CA ALA A 86 -1.29 -8.06 -1.12
C ALA A 86 -2.82 -8.30 -1.10
N GLY A 87 -3.27 -9.56 -1.06
CA GLY A 87 -4.69 -9.92 -0.92
C GLY A 87 -5.31 -9.49 0.42
N LYS A 88 -4.51 -9.09 1.41
CA LYS A 88 -4.98 -8.53 2.69
C LYS A 88 -5.32 -7.04 2.61
N LEU A 89 -4.87 -6.35 1.56
CA LEU A 89 -5.12 -4.93 1.34
C LEU A 89 -6.60 -4.52 1.40
N PRO A 90 -7.54 -5.18 0.68
CA PRO A 90 -8.93 -4.75 0.69
C PRO A 90 -9.61 -4.80 2.07
N GLY A 91 -9.11 -5.61 3.00
CA GLY A 91 -9.60 -5.65 4.39
C GLY A 91 -8.96 -4.61 5.32
N LEU A 92 -7.82 -4.02 4.94
CA LEU A 92 -7.05 -3.06 5.75
C LEU A 92 -7.20 -1.62 5.28
N LEU A 93 -7.53 -1.42 4.00
CA LEU A 93 -7.66 -0.11 3.40
C LEU A 93 -9.00 0.53 3.82
N PRO A 94 -8.99 1.83 4.19
CA PRO A 94 -10.23 2.57 4.37
C PRO A 94 -11.01 2.67 3.05
N PRO A 95 -12.30 3.03 3.07
CA PRO A 95 -13.08 3.17 1.84
C PRO A 95 -12.46 4.22 0.90
N GLY A 96 -12.14 3.80 -0.32
CA GLY A 96 -11.50 4.65 -1.32
C GLY A 96 -11.18 3.91 -2.61
N ALA A 97 -10.83 4.67 -3.65
CA ALA A 97 -10.32 4.13 -4.91
C ALA A 97 -8.80 3.97 -4.81
N TYR A 98 -8.32 2.74 -4.90
CA TYR A 98 -6.89 2.42 -4.82
C TYR A 98 -6.43 1.74 -6.10
N ALA A 99 -5.22 2.09 -6.55
CA ALA A 99 -4.57 1.47 -7.69
C ALA A 99 -3.23 0.89 -7.24
N LEU A 100 -2.99 -0.39 -7.54
CA LEU A 100 -1.66 -0.97 -7.30
C LEU A 100 -0.65 -0.24 -8.18
N ALA A 101 0.31 0.45 -7.55
CA ALA A 101 1.38 1.11 -8.27
C ALA A 101 2.34 0.03 -8.78
N GLN A 102 2.54 0.00 -10.09
CA GLN A 102 3.55 -0.86 -10.70
C GLN A 102 4.92 -0.41 -10.17
N VAL A 103 5.64 -1.32 -9.51
CA VAL A 103 7.06 -1.09 -9.22
C VAL A 103 7.77 -1.25 -10.55
N ALA A 104 8.29 -0.15 -11.11
CA ALA A 104 9.12 -0.20 -12.30
C ALA A 104 10.37 -1.00 -11.94
N GLY A 105 10.35 -2.27 -12.30
CA GLY A 105 11.43 -3.24 -12.17
C GLY A 105 11.26 -4.17 -13.36
N ASP A 106 11.83 -3.74 -14.48
CA ASP A 106 12.42 -4.66 -15.45
C ASP A 106 13.65 -5.30 -14.79
#